data_AF-A0A7W8JYB8-F1
#
_entry.id   AF-A0A7W8JYB8-F1
#
_cell.length_a   1.000
_cell.length_b   1.000
_cell.length_c   1.000
_cell.angle_alpha   90.00
_cell.angle_beta   90.00
_cell.angle_gamma   90.00
#
_symmetry.space_group_name_H-M   'P 1'
#
loop_
_entity.id
_entity.type
_entity.pdbx_description
1 polymer ?
#
loop_
_entity_poly.entity_id
_entity_poly.type
_entity_poly.pdbx_seq_one_letter_code
_entity_poly.pdbx_strand_id
1 'polypeptide(L)'
;MTLTAPEFPLSEADALTHLKDALGSNYGGATDPATLTRALSVDGIHDGPPSMEGVQFHVRPWATAARLIEENTEYEVNSGLAARIDRKLQSLKAKQRQMDALAGILHLLPSTAEEWGQVPSGSAPVEAVF
;
A
#
# COMPACT_ATOMS: atom_id res chain seq x y z
N MET A 1 2.65 -4.98 -27.25
CA MET A 1 2.66 -5.70 -25.95
C MET A 1 1.23 -5.77 -25.48
N THR A 2 0.59 -6.92 -25.60
CA THR A 2 -0.76 -7.17 -25.10
C THR A 2 -0.70 -7.07 -23.57
N LEU A 3 -1.26 -5.99 -23.01
CA LEU A 3 -1.50 -5.88 -21.58
C LEU A 3 -2.62 -6.86 -21.24
N THR A 4 -2.28 -8.14 -21.07
CA THR A 4 -3.16 -9.10 -20.41
C THR A 4 -3.49 -8.50 -19.05
N ALA A 5 -4.77 -8.34 -18.75
CA ALA A 5 -5.18 -7.90 -17.42
C ALA A 5 -4.52 -8.84 -16.39
N PRO A 6 -3.93 -8.32 -15.32
CA PRO A 6 -3.34 -9.17 -14.28
C PRO A 6 -4.40 -10.14 -13.77
N GLU A 7 -4.08 -11.43 -13.80
CA GLU A 7 -4.94 -12.45 -13.19
C GLU A 7 -4.89 -12.29 -11.68
N PHE A 8 -6.06 -12.33 -11.04
CA PHE A 8 -6.20 -12.22 -9.60
C PHE A 8 -6.71 -13.54 -9.02
N PRO A 9 -6.19 -13.97 -7.86
CA PRO A 9 -5.09 -13.36 -7.10
C PRO A 9 -3.74 -13.45 -7.82
N LEU A 10 -2.88 -12.44 -7.65
CA LEU A 10 -1.53 -12.43 -8.22
C LEU A 10 -0.72 -13.59 -7.68
N SER A 11 0.07 -14.25 -8.53
CA SER A 11 1.05 -15.23 -8.07
C SER A 11 2.12 -14.56 -7.21
N GLU A 12 2.75 -15.31 -6.30
CA GLU A 12 3.84 -14.78 -5.47
C GLU A 12 4.99 -14.23 -6.32
N ALA A 13 5.32 -14.91 -7.44
CA ALA A 13 6.38 -14.49 -8.34
C ALA A 13 6.07 -13.16 -9.03
N ASP A 14 4.82 -12.97 -9.48
CA ASP A 14 4.39 -11.71 -10.11
C ASP A 14 4.32 -10.59 -9.08
N ALA A 15 3.85 -10.87 -7.87
CA ALA A 15 3.80 -9.89 -6.79
C ALA A 15 5.20 -9.45 -6.36
N LEU A 16 6.16 -10.36 -6.24
CA LEU A 16 7.56 -10.03 -5.98
C LEU A 16 8.17 -9.18 -7.10
N THR A 17 7.80 -9.46 -8.35
CA THR A 17 8.26 -8.68 -9.51
C THR A 17 7.71 -7.25 -9.44
N HIS A 18 6.40 -7.09 -9.20
CA HIS A 18 5.76 -5.79 -9.03
C HIS A 18 6.29 -5.02 -7.82
N LEU A 19 6.58 -5.70 -6.71
CA LEU A 19 7.16 -5.09 -5.51
C LEU A 19 8.56 -4.53 -5.80
N LYS A 20 9.43 -5.32 -6.44
CA LYS A 20 10.79 -4.88 -6.80
C LYS A 20 10.77 -3.70 -7.77
N ASP A 21 9.89 -3.75 -8.77
CA ASP A 21 9.69 -2.65 -9.72
C ASP A 21 9.22 -1.36 -9.00
N ALA A 22 8.26 -1.49 -8.08
CA ALA A 22 7.75 -0.37 -7.28
C ALA A 22 8.80 0.26 -6.35
N LEU A 23 9.63 -0.56 -5.69
CA LEU A 23 10.75 -0.08 -4.88
C LEU A 23 11.78 0.65 -5.75
N GLY A 24 12.11 0.07 -6.92
CA GLY A 24 13.09 0.60 -7.85
C GLY A 24 14.53 0.43 -7.35
N SER A 25 15.50 0.77 -8.20
CA SER A 25 16.93 0.52 -7.95
C SER A 25 17.56 1.36 -6.83
N ASN A 26 16.91 2.45 -6.43
CA ASN A 26 17.44 3.41 -5.46
C ASN A 26 16.89 3.21 -4.04
N TYR A 27 16.11 2.14 -3.81
CA TYR A 27 15.62 1.80 -2.49
C TYR A 27 16.78 1.33 -1.61
N GLY A 28 16.99 2.00 -0.47
CA GLY A 28 18.13 1.77 0.41
C GLY A 28 17.93 0.64 1.45
N GLY A 29 16.73 0.07 1.54
CA GLY A 29 16.42 -1.02 2.46
C GLY A 29 16.75 -2.40 1.91
N ALA A 30 16.42 -3.44 2.68
CA ALA A 30 16.64 -4.84 2.26
C ALA A 30 15.76 -5.22 1.04
N THR A 31 16.40 -5.80 0.02
CA THR A 31 15.73 -6.22 -1.24
C THR A 31 15.89 -7.72 -1.53
N ASP A 32 16.38 -8.50 -0.56
CA ASP A 32 16.49 -9.94 -0.74
C ASP A 32 15.09 -10.58 -0.87
N PRO A 33 14.92 -11.63 -1.71
CA PRO A 33 13.62 -12.19 -1.99
C PRO A 33 12.87 -12.67 -0.73
N ALA A 34 13.57 -13.25 0.24
CA ALA A 34 12.94 -13.77 1.45
C ALA A 34 12.34 -12.67 2.32
N THR A 35 13.05 -11.54 2.48
CA THR A 35 12.53 -10.37 3.20
C THR A 35 11.33 -9.77 2.47
N LEU A 36 11.40 -9.64 1.15
CA LEU A 36 10.29 -9.09 0.36
C LEU A 36 9.05 -10.00 0.37
N THR A 37 9.22 -11.32 0.30
CA THR A 37 8.10 -12.27 0.43
C THR A 37 7.42 -12.13 1.79
N ARG A 38 8.20 -12.04 2.88
CA ARG A 38 7.64 -11.82 4.22
C ARG A 38 6.88 -10.49 4.30
N ALA A 39 7.42 -9.43 3.70
CA ALA A 39 6.75 -8.13 3.66
C ALA A 39 5.43 -8.18 2.89
N LEU A 40 5.36 -8.91 1.76
CA LEU A 40 4.12 -9.16 1.04
C LEU A 40 3.08 -9.90 1.88
N SER A 41 3.51 -10.84 2.72
CA SER A 41 2.61 -11.57 3.60
C SER A 41 1.96 -10.68 4.66
N VAL A 42 2.66 -9.64 5.13
CA VAL A 42 2.15 -8.71 6.16
C VAL A 42 1.03 -7.82 5.61
N ASP A 43 1.18 -7.31 4.39
CA ASP A 43 0.21 -6.38 3.79
C ASP A 43 -0.87 -7.11 2.97
N GLY A 44 -0.77 -8.43 2.83
CA GLY A 44 -1.73 -9.24 2.09
C GLY A 44 -3.04 -9.43 2.84
N ILE A 45 -4.12 -9.69 2.09
CA ILE A 45 -5.47 -9.82 2.62
C ILE A 45 -5.98 -11.23 2.37
N HIS A 46 -6.54 -11.83 3.41
CA HIS A 46 -7.28 -13.09 3.29
C HIS A 46 -8.75 -12.79 2.97
N ASP A 47 -9.24 -13.35 1.87
CA ASP A 47 -10.67 -13.38 1.55
C ASP A 47 -11.32 -14.56 2.32
N GLY A 48 -11.55 -14.33 3.60
CA GLY A 48 -12.12 -15.31 4.56
C GLY A 48 -11.19 -15.64 5.74
N PRO A 49 -11.70 -16.36 6.77
CA PRO A 49 -10.91 -16.76 7.92
C PRO A 49 -9.83 -17.78 7.50
N PRO A 50 -8.55 -17.62 7.88
CA PRO A 50 -7.42 -18.40 7.35
C PRO A 50 -7.47 -19.91 7.63
N SER A 51 -8.44 -20.37 8.42
CA SER A 51 -8.69 -21.77 8.74
C SER A 51 -9.73 -22.45 7.83
N MET A 52 -10.35 -21.74 6.88
CA MET A 52 -11.31 -22.31 5.92
C MET A 52 -10.65 -22.71 4.60
N GLU A 53 -11.09 -23.85 4.05
CA GLU A 53 -10.70 -24.28 2.70
C GLU A 53 -11.28 -23.31 1.66
N GLY A 54 -10.49 -22.93 0.66
CA GLY A 54 -10.91 -21.99 -0.41
C GLY A 54 -10.64 -20.50 -0.14
N VAL A 55 -10.02 -20.15 0.98
CA VAL A 55 -9.60 -18.78 1.29
C VAL A 55 -8.52 -18.32 0.31
N GLN A 56 -8.81 -17.26 -0.43
CA GLN A 56 -7.84 -16.67 -1.34
C GLN A 56 -6.97 -15.66 -0.59
N PHE A 57 -5.67 -15.67 -0.89
CA PHE A 57 -4.73 -14.70 -0.36
C PHE A 57 -4.37 -13.68 -1.43
N HIS A 58 -4.70 -12.41 -1.17
CA HIS A 58 -4.46 -11.29 -2.07
C HIS A 58 -3.22 -10.53 -1.61
N VAL A 59 -2.11 -10.79 -2.30
CA VAL A 59 -0.86 -10.04 -2.13
C VAL A 59 -1.00 -8.60 -2.64
N ARG A 60 -0.43 -7.64 -1.90
CA ARG A 60 -0.58 -6.20 -2.16
C ARG A 60 0.76 -5.50 -2.38
N PRO A 61 1.46 -5.80 -3.49
CA PRO A 61 2.85 -5.38 -3.69
C PRO A 61 3.06 -3.86 -3.71
N TRP A 62 2.08 -3.07 -4.17
CA TRP A 62 2.21 -1.61 -4.18
C TRP A 62 1.95 -0.99 -2.80
N ALA A 63 1.05 -1.57 -1.99
CA ALA A 63 0.92 -1.19 -0.58
C ALA A 63 2.18 -1.53 0.20
N THR A 64 2.71 -2.74 0.03
CA THR A 64 3.98 -3.15 0.65
C THR A 64 5.13 -2.21 0.26
N ALA A 65 5.25 -1.88 -1.03
CA ALA A 65 6.27 -0.93 -1.48
C ALA A 65 6.12 0.45 -0.83
N ALA A 66 4.89 0.96 -0.71
CA ALA A 66 4.63 2.25 -0.07
C ALA A 66 5.03 2.23 1.42
N ARG A 67 4.62 1.19 2.16
CA ARG A 67 4.99 1.01 3.58
C ARG A 67 6.51 0.91 3.75
N LEU A 68 7.17 0.09 2.94
CA LEU A 68 8.62 -0.09 3.00
C LEU A 68 9.39 1.20 2.71
N ILE A 69 8.94 2.00 1.74
CA ILE A 69 9.52 3.32 1.48
C ILE A 69 9.29 4.24 2.68
N GLU A 70 8.08 4.30 3.23
CA GLU A 70 7.75 5.15 4.38
C GLU A 70 8.58 4.78 5.62
N GLU A 71 8.76 3.49 5.90
CA GLU A 71 9.56 2.98 7.03
C GLU A 71 11.07 3.16 6.85
N ASN A 72 11.61 3.11 5.62
CA ASN A 72 13.04 3.29 5.35
C ASN A 72 13.43 4.73 5.00
N THR A 73 12.48 5.67 4.99
CA THR A 73 12.78 7.08 4.78
C THR A 73 12.84 7.79 6.13
N GLU A 74 13.99 7.76 6.80
CA GLU A 74 14.28 8.73 7.87
C GLU A 74 14.42 10.11 7.21
N TYR A 75 13.42 10.98 7.32
CA TYR A 75 13.39 12.27 6.62
C TYR A 75 14.40 13.27 7.21
N GLU A 76 15.68 13.14 6.88
CA GLU A 76 16.68 14.22 6.89
C GLU A 76 16.99 14.68 5.45
N VAL A 77 15.96 15.00 4.67
CA VAL A 77 16.12 15.26 3.23
C VAL A 77 15.47 16.57 2.82
N ASN A 78 16.23 17.38 2.09
CA ASN A 78 15.82 18.65 1.47
C ASN A 78 14.39 18.55 0.90
N SER A 79 13.56 19.57 1.15
CA SER A 79 12.14 19.67 0.76
C SER A 79 11.79 19.14 -0.64
N GLY A 80 12.67 19.31 -1.63
CA GLY A 80 12.47 18.80 -2.99
C GLY A 80 12.46 17.27 -3.11
N LEU A 81 13.20 16.56 -2.26
CA LEU A 81 13.21 15.10 -2.22
C LEU A 81 11.99 14.57 -1.47
N ALA A 82 11.59 15.20 -0.36
CA ALA A 82 10.35 14.86 0.35
C ALA A 82 9.13 14.91 -0.60
N ALA A 83 8.96 16.01 -1.35
CA ALA A 83 7.86 16.14 -2.31
C ALA A 83 7.89 15.12 -3.46
N ARG A 84 9.05 14.55 -3.81
CA ARG A 84 9.16 13.48 -4.81
C ARG A 84 8.75 12.14 -4.22
N ILE A 85 9.14 11.88 -2.97
CA ILE A 85 8.75 10.67 -2.24
C ILE A 85 7.24 10.67 -2.01
N ASP A 86 6.65 11.79 -1.57
CA ASP A 86 5.20 11.92 -1.38
C ASP A 86 4.41 11.59 -2.64
N ARG A 87 4.83 12.14 -3.79
CA ARG A 87 4.19 11.85 -5.09
C ARG A 87 4.31 10.37 -5.45
N LYS A 88 5.46 9.75 -5.18
CA LYS A 88 5.65 8.31 -5.40
C LYS A 88 4.72 7.49 -4.49
N LEU A 89 4.67 7.80 -3.21
CA LEU A 89 3.79 7.14 -2.24
C LEU A 89 2.31 7.26 -2.64
N GLN A 90 1.86 8.45 -3.04
CA GLN A 90 0.50 8.67 -3.53
C GLN A 90 0.20 7.83 -4.78
N SER A 91 1.14 7.78 -5.74
CA SER A 91 0.99 6.97 -6.95
C SER A 91 0.90 5.47 -6.64
N LEU A 92 1.70 4.97 -5.69
CA LEU A 92 1.67 3.57 -5.27
C LEU A 92 0.36 3.22 -4.56
N LYS A 93 -0.11 4.09 -3.65
CA LYS A 93 -1.39 3.92 -2.95
C LYS A 93 -2.57 3.92 -3.94
N ALA A 94 -2.57 4.83 -4.92
CA ALA A 94 -3.59 4.87 -5.97
C ALA A 94 -3.56 3.60 -6.84
N LYS A 95 -2.35 3.13 -7.21
CA LYS A 95 -2.19 1.90 -7.99
C LYS A 95 -2.70 0.68 -7.23
N GLN A 96 -2.33 0.52 -5.95
CA GLN A 96 -2.85 -0.58 -5.14
C GLN A 96 -4.38 -0.55 -5.08
N ARG A 97 -4.98 0.62 -4.82
CA ARG A 97 -6.44 0.75 -4.73
C ARG A 97 -7.13 0.36 -6.03
N GLN A 98 -6.58 0.71 -7.19
CA GLN A 98 -7.11 0.27 -8.47
C GLN A 98 -7.06 -1.25 -8.63
N MET A 99 -5.97 -1.87 -8.16
CA MET A 99 -5.77 -3.31 -8.27
C MET A 99 -6.65 -4.09 -7.28
N ASP A 100 -6.83 -3.57 -6.07
CA ASP A 100 -7.79 -4.08 -5.08
C ASP A 100 -9.23 -4.00 -5.63
N ALA A 101 -9.56 -2.95 -6.41
CA ALA A 101 -10.85 -2.83 -7.09
C ALA A 101 -11.05 -3.88 -8.17
N LEU A 102 -10.02 -4.11 -9.00
CA LEU A 102 -10.05 -5.14 -10.05
C LEU A 102 -10.12 -6.55 -9.46
N ALA A 103 -9.50 -6.78 -8.31
CA ALA A 103 -9.59 -8.03 -7.57
C ALA A 103 -10.92 -8.21 -6.81
N GLY A 104 -11.77 -7.18 -6.75
CA GLY A 104 -13.05 -7.21 -6.03
C GLY A 104 -12.92 -7.13 -4.50
N ILE A 105 -11.72 -6.87 -3.96
CA ILE A 105 -11.43 -6.96 -2.51
C ILE A 105 -11.51 -5.63 -1.76
N LEU A 106 -11.97 -4.55 -2.39
CA LEU A 106 -12.09 -3.24 -1.72
C LEU A 106 -12.94 -3.29 -0.44
N HIS A 107 -13.93 -4.19 -0.40
CA HIS A 107 -14.82 -4.36 0.75
C HIS A 107 -14.15 -5.08 1.95
N LEU A 108 -13.02 -5.76 1.71
CA LEU A 108 -12.21 -6.42 2.74
C LEU A 108 -11.19 -5.46 3.36
N LEU A 109 -10.95 -4.31 2.73
CA LEU A 109 -10.08 -3.29 3.27
C LEU A 109 -10.74 -2.63 4.48
N PRO A 110 -9.99 -2.32 5.54
CA PRO A 110 -10.49 -1.43 6.58
C PRO A 110 -11.00 -0.15 5.92
N SER A 111 -12.27 0.17 6.20
CA SER A 111 -12.88 1.39 5.68
C SER A 111 -12.07 2.57 6.22
N THR A 112 -11.53 3.39 5.34
CA THR A 112 -10.65 4.54 5.65
C THR A 112 -11.30 5.63 6.54
N ALA A 113 -12.43 5.37 7.19
CA ALA A 113 -12.98 6.22 8.23
C ALA A 113 -12.21 6.11 9.57
N GLU A 114 -11.49 5.00 9.82
CA GLU A 114 -10.75 4.82 11.08
C GLU A 114 -9.21 4.95 10.96
N GLU A 115 -8.62 4.86 9.77
CA GLU A 115 -7.14 4.79 9.62
C GLU A 115 -6.45 6.10 9.19
N TRP A 116 -7.19 7.11 8.75
CA TRP A 116 -6.61 8.41 8.42
C TRP A 116 -7.36 9.46 9.21
N GLY A 117 -6.79 9.84 10.35
CA GLY A 117 -7.36 10.82 11.27
C GLY A 117 -8.09 11.92 10.52
N GLN A 118 -9.41 11.95 10.67
CA GLN A 118 -10.14 13.18 10.49
C GLN A 118 -9.52 14.17 11.47
N VAL A 119 -8.61 15.01 10.96
CA VAL A 119 -8.40 16.32 11.56
C VAL A 119 -9.79 16.94 11.61
N PRO A 120 -10.37 17.24 12.79
CA PRO A 120 -11.61 17.99 12.83
C PRO A 120 -11.31 19.34 12.16
N SER A 121 -11.80 19.48 10.93
CA SER A 121 -11.76 20.74 10.21
C SER A 121 -12.47 21.76 11.08
N GLY A 122 -11.72 22.77 11.51
CA GLY A 122 -12.15 23.73 12.51
C GLY A 122 -13.56 24.26 12.25
N SER A 123 -14.42 24.09 13.24
CA SER A 123 -15.44 25.10 13.53
C SER A 123 -14.85 25.98 14.63
N ALA A 124 -14.61 27.24 14.27
CA ALA A 124 -14.09 28.28 15.13
C ALA A 124 -14.84 28.39 16.47
N PRO A 125 -14.23 28.96 17.52
CA PRO A 125 -14.96 29.31 18.73
C PRO A 125 -15.99 30.39 18.38
N VAL A 126 -17.27 30.04 18.44
CA VAL A 126 -18.32 31.05 18.56
C VAL A 126 -18.28 31.57 19.98
N GLU A 127 -17.96 32.86 20.10
CA GLU A 127 -18.22 33.72 21.25
C GLU A 127 -19.50 33.30 21.99
N ALA A 128 -19.35 32.86 23.23
CA ALA A 128 -20.42 32.98 24.21
C ALA A 128 -20.21 34.32 24.92
N VAL A 129 -20.83 35.36 24.36
CA VAL A 129 -21.24 36.53 25.14
C VAL A 129 -22.26 36.04 26.15
N PHE A 130 -21.95 36.11 27.44
CA PHE A 130 -22.79 36.65 28.53
C PHE A 130 -21.94 36.80 29.80
#